data_AF-A0A382D6P5-F1
#
_entry.id   AF-A0A382D6P5-F1
#
_cell.length_a   1.000
_cell.length_b   1.000
_cell.length_c   1.000
_cell.angle_alpha   90.00
_cell.angle_beta   90.00
_cell.angle_gamma   90.00
#
_symmetry.space_group_name_H-M   'P 1'
#
loop_
_entity.id
_entity.type
_entity.pdbx_description
1 polymer ?
#
loop_
_entity_poly.entity_id
_entity_poly.type
_entity_poly.pdbx_seq_one_letter_code
_entity_poly.pdbx_strand_id
1 'polypeptide(L)' 'MPKVGIVLSGCGAQDGAEIHESVIALLALDRAGADVTIMAPDMNQFHV' A
#
# COMPACT_ATOMS: atom_id res chain seq x y z
N MET A 1 13.42 11.25 10.38
CA MET A 1 12.34 10.26 10.16
C MET A 1 12.69 9.50 8.89
N PRO A 2 12.63 8.16 8.89
CA PRO A 2 12.80 7.37 7.67
C PRO A 2 11.67 7.72 6.68
N LYS A 3 11.99 7.77 5.39
CA LYS A 3 11.01 7.97 4.32
C LYS A 3 10.74 6.64 3.64
N VAL A 4 9.47 6.26 3.54
CA VAL A 4 9.07 4.95 3.03
C VAL A 4 8.02 5.12 1.93
N GLY A 5 8.33 4.57 0.75
CA GLY A 5 7.35 4.43 -0.32
C GLY A 5 6.58 3.12 -0.18
N ILE A 6 5.24 3.19 -0.20
CA ILE A 6 4.38 2.01 -0.33
C ILE A 6 3.79 2.01 -1.73
N VAL A 7 3.99 0.90 -2.45
CA VAL A 7 3.37 0.66 -3.76
C VAL A 7 2.18 -0.27 -3.56
N LEU A 8 0.99 0.20 -3.94
CA LEU A 8 -0.24 -0.58 -3.95
C LEU A 8 -0.59 -0.98 -5.39
N SER A 9 -1.38 -2.05 -5.51
CA SER A 9 -1.82 -2.61 -6.79
C SER A 9 -3.33 -2.60 -6.96
N GLY A 10 -4.11 -1.89 -6.13
CA GLY A 10 -5.58 -1.87 -6.16
C GLY A 10 -6.19 -1.96 -4.76
N CYS A 11 -7.44 -2.41 -4.64
CA CYS A 11 -8.19 -2.41 -3.36
C CYS A 11 -9.00 -3.71 -3.17
N GLY A 12 -8.30 -4.83 -2.95
CA GLY A 12 -8.92 -6.13 -2.78
C GLY A 12 -7.92 -7.26 -3.01
N ALA A 13 -8.02 -8.33 -2.22
CA ALA A 13 -7.07 -9.45 -2.30
C ALA A 13 -7.08 -10.18 -3.66
N GLN A 14 -8.21 -10.14 -4.36
CA GLN A 14 -8.37 -10.81 -5.66
C GLN A 14 -7.97 -9.92 -6.83
N ASP A 15 -8.14 -8.61 -6.73
CA ASP A 15 -8.05 -7.64 -7.84
C ASP A 15 -7.16 -6.43 -7.50
N GLY A 16 -6.27 -6.57 -6.53
CA GLY A 16 -5.39 -5.49 -6.09
C GLY A 16 -4.51 -5.84 -4.91
N ALA A 17 -4.26 -4.86 -4.03
CA ALA A 17 -3.53 -5.07 -2.80
C ALA A 17 -4.44 -5.68 -1.74
N GLU A 18 -3.92 -6.65 -0.98
CA GLU A 18 -4.62 -7.19 0.19
C GLU A 18 -4.80 -6.07 1.23
N ILE A 19 -6.04 -5.86 1.66
CA ILE A 19 -6.43 -4.68 2.42
C ILE A 19 -5.87 -4.76 3.84
N HIS A 20 -5.88 -5.93 4.48
CA HIS A 20 -5.37 -6.08 5.83
C HIS A 20 -3.84 -5.89 5.91
N GLU A 21 -3.08 -6.44 4.96
CA GLU A 21 -1.62 -6.28 4.84
C GLU A 21 -1.27 -4.81 4.60
N SER A 22 -1.98 -4.15 3.69
CA SER A 22 -1.80 -2.73 3.40
C SER A 22 -2.01 -1.87 4.65
N VAL A 23 -3.09 -2.10 5.39
CA VAL A 23 -3.41 -1.38 6.63
C VAL A 23 -2.40 -1.68 7.73
N ILE A 24 -2.02 -2.95 7.92
CA ILE A 24 -1.06 -3.34 8.97
C ILE A 24 0.33 -2.77 8.66
N ALA A 25 0.75 -2.75 7.39
CA ALA A 25 2.01 -2.13 6.98
C ALA A 25 2.00 -0.62 7.28
N LEU A 26 0.93 0.09 6.89
CA LEU A 26 0.77 1.50 7.20
C LEU A 26 0.75 1.77 8.71
N LEU A 27 0.03 0.96 9.50
CA LEU A 27 -0.01 1.07 10.96
C LEU A 27 1.37 0.85 11.60
N ALA A 28 2.15 -0.09 11.11
CA ALA A 28 3.49 -0.35 11.62
C ALA A 28 4.43 0.84 11.34
N LEU A 29 4.34 1.43 10.15
CA LEU A 29 5.14 2.59 9.74
C LEU A 29 4.74 3.85 10.51
N ASP A 30 3.44 4.08 10.71
CA ASP A 30 2.91 5.17 11.54
C ASP A 30 3.44 5.07 12.98
N ARG A 31 3.35 3.88 13.60
CA ARG A 31 3.90 3.62 14.94
C ARG A 31 5.41 3.80 15.03
N ALA A 32 6.13 3.63 13.93
CA ALA A 32 7.57 3.86 13.84
C ALA A 32 7.94 5.33 13.55
N GLY A 33 6.96 6.22 13.36
CA GLY A 33 7.18 7.62 13.02
C GLY A 33 7.80 7.83 11.62
N ALA A 34 7.47 6.95 10.68
CA ALA A 34 7.93 7.06 9.29
C ALA A 34 7.12 8.10 8.51
N ASP A 35 7.79 8.78 7.58
CA ASP A 35 7.16 9.65 6.58
C ASP A 35 6.82 8.78 5.35
N VAL A 36 5.52 8.51 5.15
CA VAL A 36 5.04 7.54 4.16
C VAL A 36 4.50 8.25 2.92
N THR A 37 4.91 7.78 1.74
CA THR A 37 4.33 8.17 0.46
C THR A 37 3.68 6.96 -0.20
N ILE A 38 2.39 7.05 -0.51
CA ILE A 38 1.63 5.98 -1.17
C ILE A 38 1.64 6.22 -2.68
N MET A 39 1.88 5.16 -3.44
CA MET A 39 1.97 5.16 -4.90
C MET A 39 1.23 3.94 -5.45
N ALA A 40 0.77 4.05 -6.70
CA ALA A 40 0.22 2.95 -7.46
C ALA A 40 0.48 3.22 -8.96
N PRO A 41 0.54 2.18 -9.81
CA PRO A 41 0.60 2.39 -11.25
C PRO A 41 -0.72 3.00 -11.77
N ASP A 42 -0.61 3.99 -12.66
CA ASP A 42 -1.76 4.61 -13.33
C ASP A 42 -2.13 3.80 -14.57
N MET A 43 -2.91 2.73 -14.35
CA MET A 43 -3.39 1.83 -15.39
C MET A 43 -4.61 1.06 -14.92
N ASN A 44 -5.34 0.45 -15.87
CA ASN A 44 -6.43 -0.46 -15.54
C ASN A 44 -5.91 -1.74 -14.88
N GLN A 45 -6.73 -2.33 -14.00
CA GLN A 45 -6.49 -3.68 -13.49
C GLN A 45 -6.48 -4.69 -14.62
N PHE A 46 -5.66 -5.73 -14.48
CA PHE A 46 -5.80 -6.93 -15.28
C PHE A 46 -7.05 -7.68 -14.84
N HIS A 47 -7.71 -8.38 -15.76
CA HIS A 47 -8.71 -9.37 -15.38
C HIS A 47 -8.01 -10.45 -14.54
N VAL A 48 -8.59 -10.76 -13.39
CA VAL A 48 -8.13 -11.77 -12.43
C VAL A 48 -9.00 -13.02 -12.49
#